data_AF-A0A3N0AGJ0-F1
#
_entry.id   AF-A0A3N0AGJ0-F1
#
_cell.length_a   1.000
_cell.length_b   1.000
_cell.length_c   1.000
_cell.angle_alpha   90.00
_cell.angle_beta   90.00
_cell.angle_gamma   90.00
#
_symmetry.space_group_name_H-M   'P 1'
#
loop_
_entity.id
_entity.type
_entity.pdbx_description
1 polymer ?
#
loop_
_entity_poly.entity_id
_entity_poly.type
_entity_poly.pdbx_seq_one_letter_code
_entity_poly.pdbx_strand_id
1 'polypeptide(L)'
;MSLGYGGAARLVLSDGESAIYAYACTNLNKRDNDPREDGEIYVELRPIASAYVPKKTKRYPNGVPIRSAENVDYEKMVAAGSLKVTNCSNAICFDGDGIDAQAWELIRRIALRIQLDGEFPAEVGYFK
;
A
#
# COMPACT_ATOMS: atom_id res chain seq x y z
N MET A 1 8.02 -26.48 -5.71
CA MET A 1 7.83 -25.65 -4.51
C MET A 1 7.92 -24.21 -4.98
N SER A 2 6.80 -23.50 -5.05
CA SER A 2 6.80 -22.08 -5.44
C SER A 2 7.52 -21.32 -4.33
N LEU A 3 8.70 -20.76 -4.62
CA LEU A 3 9.37 -19.90 -3.64
C LEU A 3 8.61 -18.57 -3.64
N GLY A 4 8.27 -18.09 -2.45
CA GLY A 4 7.31 -17.00 -2.28
C GLY A 4 7.87 -15.62 -2.61
N TYR A 5 6.98 -14.73 -3.04
CA TYR A 5 7.23 -13.30 -3.17
C TYR A 5 6.54 -12.58 -2.00
N GLY A 6 7.23 -11.67 -1.36
CA GLY A 6 6.69 -10.92 -0.23
C GLY A 6 7.10 -9.47 -0.26
N GLY A 7 6.30 -8.61 0.36
CA GLY A 7 6.62 -7.21 0.54
C GLY A 7 6.25 -6.80 1.95
N ALA A 8 7.05 -5.92 2.54
CA ALA A 8 6.73 -5.27 3.80
C ALA A 8 6.95 -3.77 3.65
N ALA A 9 6.03 -2.98 4.18
CA ALA A 9 6.15 -1.53 4.31
C ALA A 9 5.92 -1.14 5.76
N ARG A 10 6.79 -0.27 6.25
CA ARG A 10 6.78 0.26 7.61
C ARG A 10 6.64 1.76 7.57
N LEU A 11 5.78 2.30 8.41
CA LEU A 11 5.61 3.74 8.57
C LEU A 11 6.88 4.34 9.18
N VAL A 12 7.49 5.29 8.48
CA VAL A 12 8.70 6.00 8.92
C VAL A 12 8.34 7.38 9.47
N LEU A 13 7.47 8.10 8.78
CA LEU A 13 7.06 9.44 9.14
C LEU A 13 5.58 9.64 8.80
N SER A 14 4.85 10.30 9.69
CA SER A 14 3.50 10.80 9.40
C SER A 14 3.27 12.11 10.13
N ASP A 15 2.57 13.03 9.48
CA ASP A 15 2.05 14.28 10.05
C ASP A 15 0.53 14.21 10.31
N GLY A 16 -0.09 13.03 10.10
CA GLY A 16 -1.53 12.80 10.19
C GLY A 16 -2.32 13.12 8.93
N GLU A 17 -1.77 13.90 7.98
CA GLU A 17 -2.39 14.15 6.67
C GLU A 17 -1.73 13.36 5.55
N SER A 18 -0.44 13.08 5.71
CA SER A 18 0.45 12.35 4.82
C SER A 18 1.32 11.39 5.62
N ALA A 19 1.84 10.39 4.91
CA ALA A 19 2.72 9.38 5.48
C ALA A 19 3.77 8.94 4.47
N ILE A 20 4.97 8.70 4.98
CA ILE A 20 6.08 8.07 4.27
C ILE A 20 6.31 6.69 4.88
N TYR A 21 6.29 5.69 4.01
CA TYR A 21 6.63 4.32 4.35
C TYR A 21 7.95 3.95 3.70
N ALA A 22 8.84 3.32 4.45
CA ALA A 22 9.93 2.56 3.87
C ALA A 22 9.41 1.16 3.54
N TYR A 23 9.78 0.62 2.40
CA TYR A 23 9.35 -0.71 2.01
C TYR A 23 10.48 -1.54 1.41
N ALA A 24 10.35 -2.85 1.59
CA ALA A 24 11.29 -3.85 1.10
C ALA A 24 10.54 -4.94 0.32
N CYS A 25 11.16 -5.38 -0.78
CA CYS A 25 10.69 -6.52 -1.55
C CYS A 25 11.53 -7.76 -1.23
N THR A 26 10.84 -8.84 -0.89
CA THR A 26 11.38 -10.17 -0.67
C THR A 26 11.07 -11.04 -1.89
N ASN A 27 12.09 -11.67 -2.46
CA ASN A 27 11.92 -12.71 -3.48
C ASN A 27 12.76 -13.93 -3.14
N LEU A 28 12.12 -14.97 -2.61
CA LEU A 28 12.79 -16.21 -2.25
C LEU A 28 13.18 -17.06 -3.48
N ASN A 29 12.75 -16.70 -4.69
CA ASN A 29 13.24 -17.32 -5.92
C ASN A 29 14.66 -16.86 -6.31
N LYS A 30 15.15 -15.75 -5.74
CA LYS A 30 16.52 -15.28 -5.97
C LYS A 30 17.47 -15.88 -4.94
N ARG A 31 18.65 -16.29 -5.43
CA ARG A 31 19.75 -16.79 -4.59
C ARG A 31 20.36 -15.68 -3.72
N ASP A 32 20.37 -14.45 -4.23
CA ASP A 32 20.82 -13.23 -3.56
C ASP A 32 19.62 -12.38 -3.11
N ASN A 33 18.71 -12.97 -2.33
CA ASN A 33 17.59 -12.25 -1.75
C ASN A 33 18.07 -11.41 -0.55
N ASP A 34 18.43 -10.16 -0.81
CA ASP A 34 18.80 -9.15 0.20
C ASP A 34 17.71 -8.07 0.29
N PRO A 35 16.56 -8.35 0.94
CA PRO A 35 15.49 -7.37 1.07
C PRO A 35 15.98 -6.17 1.90
N ARG A 36 16.03 -5.00 1.27
CA ARG A 36 16.37 -3.72 1.92
C ARG A 36 15.16 -2.81 1.96
N GLU A 37 14.98 -2.13 3.08
CA GLU A 37 14.00 -1.05 3.24
C GLU A 37 14.52 0.23 2.58
N ASP A 38 14.82 0.17 1.28
CA ASP A 38 15.35 1.28 0.49
C ASP A 38 14.33 1.85 -0.50
N GLY A 39 13.15 1.24 -0.61
CA GLY A 39 12.02 1.82 -1.32
C GLY A 39 11.22 2.75 -0.42
N GLU A 40 10.58 3.75 -1.01
CA GLU A 40 9.73 4.71 -0.30
C GLU A 40 8.34 4.79 -0.94
N ILE A 41 7.30 4.82 -0.12
CA ILE A 41 5.91 5.07 -0.53
C ILE A 41 5.42 6.29 0.23
N TYR A 42 5.15 7.37 -0.48
CA TYR A 42 4.46 8.55 0.03
C TYR A 42 2.98 8.46 -0.30
N VAL A 43 2.13 8.70 0.70
CA VAL A 43 0.67 8.64 0.54
C VAL A 43 -0.03 9.69 1.40
N GLU A 44 -1.03 10.35 0.83
CA GLU A 44 -1.93 11.24 1.57
C GLU A 44 -3.19 10.52 2.04
N LEU A 45 -3.64 10.86 3.25
CA LEU A 45 -4.78 10.24 3.91
C LEU A 45 -6.09 10.59 3.21
N ARG A 46 -6.29 11.89 2.91
CA ARG A 46 -7.58 12.44 2.46
C ARG A 46 -8.11 11.80 1.17
N PRO A 47 -7.32 11.62 0.10
CA PRO A 47 -7.82 11.02 -1.13
C PRO A 47 -8.30 9.58 -0.94
N ILE A 48 -7.70 8.83 0.00
CA ILE A 48 -8.06 7.44 0.29
C ILE A 48 -9.26 7.37 1.23
N ALA A 49 -9.23 8.14 2.32
CA ALA A 49 -10.28 8.14 3.32
C ALA A 49 -11.62 8.67 2.78
N SER A 50 -11.58 9.73 1.95
CA SER A 50 -12.77 10.30 1.32
C SER A 50 -13.35 9.47 0.17
N ALA A 51 -12.56 8.57 -0.42
CA ALA A 51 -13.02 7.68 -1.48
C ALA A 51 -14.02 6.63 -0.96
N TYR A 52 -13.92 6.25 0.31
CA TYR A 52 -14.79 5.23 0.88
C TYR A 52 -16.02 5.82 1.56
N VAL A 53 -17.19 5.33 1.16
CA VAL A 53 -18.46 5.63 1.82
C VAL A 53 -19.01 4.32 2.41
N PRO A 54 -18.99 4.15 3.76
CA PRO A 54 -19.46 2.93 4.39
C PRO A 54 -20.92 2.63 4.06
N LYS A 55 -21.18 1.50 3.40
CA LYS A 55 -22.54 1.02 3.13
C LYS A 55 -23.17 0.49 4.41
N LYS A 56 -24.02 1.29 5.05
CA LYS A 56 -24.76 0.88 6.25
C LYS A 56 -26.04 0.14 5.86
N THR A 57 -26.28 -1.00 6.49
CA THR A 57 -27.51 -1.79 6.31
C THR A 57 -28.05 -2.21 7.68
N LYS A 58 -29.30 -2.71 7.76
CA LYS A 58 -29.86 -3.21 9.03
C LYS A 58 -28.97 -4.28 9.69
N ARG A 59 -28.27 -5.10 8.89
CA ARG A 59 -27.34 -6.14 9.38
C ARG A 59 -25.98 -5.59 9.80
N TYR A 60 -25.56 -4.47 9.21
CA TYR A 60 -24.27 -3.84 9.45
C TYR A 60 -24.46 -2.35 9.74
N PRO A 61 -24.86 -1.99 10.98
CA PRO A 61 -25.06 -0.59 11.38
C PRO A 61 -23.76 0.24 11.32
N ASN A 62 -22.61 -0.43 11.47
CA ASN A 62 -21.28 0.18 11.41
C ASN A 62 -20.66 0.16 10.01
N GLY A 63 -21.36 -0.38 9.00
CA GLY A 63 -20.86 -0.52 7.62
C GLY A 63 -20.53 -1.97 7.25
N VAL A 64 -20.73 -2.32 5.98
CA VAL A 64 -20.35 -3.64 5.44
C VAL A 64 -18.81 -3.76 5.43
N PRO A 65 -18.25 -4.83 5.99
CA PRO A 65 -16.80 -5.03 6.01
C PRO A 65 -16.26 -5.19 4.58
N ILE A 66 -15.28 -4.37 4.23
CA ILE A 66 -14.56 -4.42 2.95
C ILE A 66 -13.33 -5.33 3.06
N ARG A 67 -12.96 -5.97 1.95
CA ARG A 67 -11.78 -6.85 1.83
C ARG A 67 -10.67 -6.25 0.95
N SER A 68 -10.95 -5.13 0.31
CA SER A 68 -10.08 -4.39 -0.58
C SER A 68 -10.47 -2.93 -0.54
N ALA A 69 -9.53 -2.02 -0.76
CA ALA A 69 -9.83 -0.60 -0.82
C ALA A 69 -10.84 -0.31 -1.95
N GLU A 70 -11.94 0.37 -1.63
CA GLU A 70 -12.99 0.70 -2.60
C GLU A 70 -12.85 2.14 -3.09
N ASN A 71 -13.15 2.36 -4.38
CA ASN A 71 -13.24 3.67 -5.05
C ASN A 71 -11.98 4.55 -5.00
N VAL A 72 -10.81 4.01 -4.66
CA VAL A 72 -9.55 4.77 -4.68
C VAL A 72 -9.07 4.91 -6.12
N ASP A 73 -8.95 6.15 -6.59
CA ASP A 73 -8.44 6.48 -7.93
C ASP A 73 -6.93 6.71 -7.84
N TYR A 74 -6.17 5.61 -7.92
CA TYR A 74 -4.72 5.65 -7.76
C TYR A 74 -4.02 6.43 -8.87
N GLU A 75 -4.52 6.36 -10.11
CA GLU A 75 -3.97 7.11 -11.25
C GLU A 75 -4.06 8.62 -11.00
N LYS A 76 -5.23 9.11 -10.55
CA LYS A 76 -5.37 10.51 -10.15
C LYS A 76 -4.48 10.88 -8.97
N MET A 77 -4.29 10.00 -7.99
CA MET A 77 -3.40 10.27 -6.87
C MET A 77 -1.94 10.41 -7.29
N VAL A 78 -1.48 9.55 -8.21
CA VAL A 78 -0.13 9.65 -8.78
C VAL A 78 0.03 10.94 -9.57
N ALA A 79 -0.94 11.26 -10.44
CA ALA A 79 -0.92 12.48 -11.24
C ALA A 79 -0.98 13.77 -10.39
N ALA A 80 -1.71 13.75 -9.27
CA ALA A 80 -1.80 14.86 -8.32
C ALA A 80 -0.57 14.96 -7.39
N GLY A 81 0.27 13.92 -7.34
CA GLY A 81 1.41 13.84 -6.42
C GLY A 81 1.06 13.45 -4.99
N SER A 82 -0.22 13.14 -4.72
CA SER A 82 -0.73 12.61 -3.43
C SER A 82 -0.36 11.14 -3.19
N LEU A 83 0.16 10.46 -4.22
CA LEU A 83 0.79 9.14 -4.14
C LEU A 83 2.11 9.20 -4.92
N LYS A 84 3.23 8.87 -4.29
CA LYS A 84 4.53 8.76 -4.96
C LYS A 84 5.25 7.51 -4.47
N VAL A 85 5.97 6.86 -5.38
CA VAL A 85 6.72 5.65 -5.08
C VAL A 85 8.14 5.80 -5.60
N THR A 86 9.10 5.58 -4.72
CA THR A 86 10.50 5.35 -5.06
C THR A 86 10.74 3.86 -4.95
N ASN A 87 11.06 3.20 -6.06
CA ASN A 87 11.18 1.75 -6.05
C ASN A 87 12.37 1.27 -5.20
N CYS A 88 12.17 0.19 -4.45
CA CYS A 88 13.26 -0.50 -3.76
C CYS A 88 14.25 -1.13 -4.77
N SER A 89 15.51 -1.30 -4.38
CA SER A 89 16.54 -1.86 -5.28
C SER A 89 16.26 -3.32 -5.67
N ASN A 90 15.44 -4.03 -4.89
CA ASN A 90 15.07 -5.41 -5.15
C ASN A 90 13.74 -5.54 -5.92
N ALA A 91 13.21 -4.44 -6.48
CA ALA A 91 12.05 -4.45 -7.36
C ALA A 91 12.32 -5.29 -8.63
N ILE A 92 11.30 -5.99 -9.11
CA ILE A 92 11.47 -7.01 -10.18
C ILE A 92 10.47 -6.81 -11.31
N CYS A 93 9.27 -6.34 -10.99
CA CYS A 93 8.21 -6.17 -11.96
C CYS A 93 7.67 -4.76 -11.86
N PHE A 94 7.96 -3.95 -12.87
CA PHE A 94 7.46 -2.58 -12.98
C PHE A 94 6.20 -2.57 -13.85
N ASP A 95 5.24 -1.71 -13.52
CA ASP A 95 4.10 -1.43 -14.40
C ASP A 95 4.47 -0.41 -15.50
N GLY A 96 3.46 0.05 -16.24
CA GLY A 96 3.63 1.06 -17.30
C GLY A 96 4.05 2.44 -16.79
N ASP A 97 3.78 2.75 -15.52
CA ASP A 97 4.20 3.99 -14.84
C ASP A 97 5.57 3.84 -14.16
N GLY A 98 6.20 2.67 -14.29
CA GLY A 98 7.50 2.35 -13.71
C GLY A 98 7.43 2.03 -12.21
N ILE A 99 6.25 1.77 -11.65
CA ILE A 99 6.08 1.44 -10.22
C ILE A 99 6.16 -0.07 -10.01
N ASP A 100 6.86 -0.51 -8.98
CA ASP A 100 6.97 -1.92 -8.63
C ASP A 100 5.62 -2.55 -8.25
N ALA A 101 5.33 -3.72 -8.81
CA ALA A 101 4.08 -4.45 -8.59
C ALA A 101 3.90 -4.85 -7.12
N GLN A 102 4.99 -5.05 -6.38
CA GLN A 102 4.93 -5.34 -4.95
C GLN A 102 4.61 -4.07 -4.13
N ALA A 103 5.13 -2.91 -4.54
CA ALA A 103 4.74 -1.63 -3.97
C ALA A 103 3.23 -1.39 -4.15
N TRP A 104 2.67 -1.71 -5.32
CA TRP A 104 1.22 -1.62 -5.55
C TRP A 104 0.39 -2.48 -4.60
N GLU A 105 0.83 -3.71 -4.33
CA GLU A 105 0.16 -4.59 -3.37
C GLU A 105 0.21 -4.00 -1.95
N LEU A 106 1.33 -3.38 -1.57
CA LEU A 106 1.47 -2.68 -0.28
C LEU A 106 0.57 -1.44 -0.22
N ILE A 107 0.55 -0.61 -1.26
CA ILE A 107 -0.31 0.56 -1.38
C ILE A 107 -1.79 0.18 -1.22
N ARG A 108 -2.24 -0.90 -1.88
CA ARG A 108 -3.63 -1.38 -1.74
C ARG A 108 -3.97 -1.79 -0.31
N ARG A 109 -3.02 -2.36 0.42
CA ARG A 109 -3.20 -2.75 1.83
C ARG A 109 -3.20 -1.55 2.77
N ILE A 110 -2.31 -0.59 2.53
CA ILE A 110 -2.30 0.69 3.25
C ILE A 110 -3.64 1.38 3.05
N ALA A 111 -4.10 1.48 1.81
CA ALA A 111 -5.38 2.09 1.48
C ALA A 111 -6.57 1.39 2.15
N LEU A 112 -6.57 0.05 2.16
CA LEU A 112 -7.59 -0.73 2.86
C LEU A 112 -7.60 -0.42 4.36
N ARG A 113 -6.42 -0.37 5.00
CA ARG A 113 -6.32 -0.07 6.43
C ARG A 113 -6.79 1.36 6.74
N ILE A 114 -6.40 2.34 5.92
CA ILE A 114 -6.88 3.73 6.05
C ILE A 114 -8.41 3.77 5.97
N GLN A 115 -9.04 3.02 5.06
CA GLN A 115 -10.50 3.01 4.94
C GLN A 115 -11.21 2.28 6.10
N LEU A 116 -10.56 1.30 6.71
CA LEU A 116 -11.12 0.54 7.83
C LEU A 116 -10.95 1.25 9.18
N ASP A 117 -9.76 1.76 9.45
CA ASP A 117 -9.36 2.28 10.75
C ASP A 117 -9.32 3.82 10.79
N GLY A 118 -9.34 4.48 9.63
CA GLY A 118 -9.25 5.94 9.52
C GLY A 118 -7.83 6.49 9.72
N GLU A 119 -6.84 5.61 9.90
CA GLU A 119 -5.47 5.96 10.26
C GLU A 119 -4.45 5.19 9.40
N PHE A 120 -3.23 5.71 9.37
CA PHE A 120 -2.10 5.06 8.72
C PHE A 120 -1.64 3.81 9.50
N PRO A 121 -1.59 2.61 8.89
CA PRO A 121 -0.99 1.45 9.54
C PRO A 121 0.48 1.70 9.91
N ALA A 122 0.90 1.25 11.09
CA ALA A 122 2.32 1.26 11.43
C ALA A 122 3.16 0.31 10.55
N GLU A 123 2.58 -0.83 10.17
CA GLU A 123 3.21 -1.83 9.31
C GLU A 123 2.15 -2.52 8.44
N VAL A 124 2.52 -2.83 7.20
CA VAL A 124 1.76 -3.67 6.29
C VAL A 124 2.70 -4.66 5.62
N GLY A 125 2.30 -5.93 5.59
CA GLY A 125 3.12 -6.99 5.01
C GLY A 125 2.29 -7.98 4.22
N TYR A 126 2.95 -8.69 3.32
CA TYR A 126 2.36 -9.80 2.60
C TYR A 126 3.38 -10.83 2.17
N PHE A 127 2.88 -12.04 1.99
CA PHE A 127 3.62 -13.16 1.44
C PHE A 127 2.69 -13.95 0.52
N LYS A 128 3.14 -14.22 -0.71
CA LYS A 128 2.41 -14.96 -1.75
C LYS A 128 3.26 -16.12 -2.27
#